data_AF-A0A916I4E5-F1
#
_entry.id   AF-A0A916I4E5-F1
#
_cell.length_a   1.000
_cell.length_b   1.000
_cell.length_c   1.000
_cell.angle_alpha   90.00
_cell.angle_beta   90.00
_cell.angle_gamma   90.00
#
_symmetry.space_group_name_H-M   'P 1'
#
loop_
_entity.id
_entity.type
_entity.pdbx_description
1 polymer ?
#
loop_
_entity_poly.entity_id
_entity_poly.type
_entity_poly.pdbx_seq_one_letter_code
_entity_poly.pdbx_strand_id
1 'polypeptide(L)'
;MSEELNSRVRSDFSRARFKSFINQVRSVLWGQPSQLLSYDDVKEKLRIGGPIYRGVKTIRVDQIAGSLNRYHEFDRAFLPKADQLSSRWQKVDRAFYEDIHLPPVVLYKVGDVYFVVDGHHRVSVAREQGQEFIEAEVRECATRVNISPNVKPEDLEILGSKVRFLERTRLDDIRPEANIKLTIPDGFDRMLEHIAVHRYFMGIDYLRDISEEEAVAHWFDKVYMPIIEVIRRSNILKDFPDKTEGDMYMWVLDHQHYLAEKKGEPLRPPHEAARKFVKKEPKKYV
;
A
#
# COMPACT_ATOMS: atom_id res chain seq x y z
N MET A 1 4.53 -35.74 -31.58
CA MET A 1 4.54 -34.29 -31.29
C MET A 1 3.30 -33.83 -30.54
N SER A 2 2.07 -34.07 -31.03
CA SER A 2 0.84 -33.62 -30.35
C SER A 2 0.57 -34.30 -28.99
N GLU A 3 0.85 -35.60 -28.85
CA GLU A 3 0.67 -36.32 -27.58
C GLU A 3 1.66 -35.90 -26.49
N GLU A 4 2.92 -35.68 -26.86
CA GLU A 4 3.98 -35.22 -25.95
C GLU A 4 3.68 -33.82 -25.44
N LEU A 5 3.26 -32.91 -26.33
CA LEU A 5 2.83 -31.56 -25.96
C LEU A 5 1.60 -31.58 -25.04
N ASN A 6 0.62 -32.45 -25.32
CA ASN A 6 -0.55 -32.63 -24.46
C ASN A 6 -0.17 -33.14 -23.06
N SER A 7 0.77 -34.08 -22.97
CA SER A 7 1.29 -34.58 -21.70
C SER A 7 2.01 -33.48 -20.91
N ARG A 8 2.85 -32.69 -21.60
CA ARG A 8 3.59 -31.58 -21.01
C ARG A 8 2.67 -30.51 -20.42
N VAL A 9 1.71 -30.03 -21.21
CA VAL A 9 0.73 -29.01 -20.81
C VAL A 9 -0.14 -29.48 -19.62
N ARG A 10 -0.51 -30.77 -19.57
CA ARG A 10 -1.20 -31.36 -18.40
C ARG A 10 -0.31 -31.36 -17.16
N SER A 11 0.95 -31.75 -17.31
CA SER A 11 1.94 -31.76 -16.22
C SER A 11 2.18 -30.36 -15.67
N ASP A 12 2.30 -29.35 -16.55
CA ASP A 12 2.47 -27.95 -16.17
C ASP A 12 1.27 -27.43 -15.35
N PHE A 13 0.04 -27.76 -15.76
CA PHE A 13 -1.16 -27.43 -14.99
C PHE A 13 -1.17 -28.12 -13.61
N SER A 14 -0.84 -29.42 -13.55
CA SER A 14 -0.76 -30.16 -12.28
C SER A 14 0.28 -29.56 -11.34
N ARG A 15 1.44 -29.14 -11.87
CA ARG A 15 2.48 -28.44 -11.10
C ARG A 15 1.99 -27.10 -10.57
N ALA A 16 1.31 -26.30 -11.39
CA ALA A 16 0.73 -25.02 -10.99
C ALA A 16 -0.32 -25.18 -9.89
N ARG A 17 -1.20 -26.19 -9.98
CA ARG A 17 -2.20 -26.53 -8.95
C ARG A 17 -1.56 -26.96 -7.64
N PHE A 18 -0.53 -27.79 -7.71
CA PHE A 18 0.20 -28.25 -6.52
C PHE A 18 0.90 -27.09 -5.81
N LYS A 19 1.58 -26.21 -6.56
CA LYS A 19 2.16 -24.97 -6.02
C LYS A 19 1.10 -24.11 -5.33
N SER A 20 -0.06 -23.91 -5.96
CA SER A 20 -1.15 -23.14 -5.36
C SER A 20 -1.67 -23.74 -4.06
N PHE A 21 -1.82 -25.07 -4.00
CA PHE A 21 -2.20 -25.77 -2.79
C PHE A 21 -1.19 -25.55 -1.66
N ILE A 22 0.12 -25.70 -1.93
CA ILE A 22 1.17 -25.45 -0.94
C ILE A 22 1.16 -23.99 -0.45
N ASN A 23 0.93 -23.04 -1.35
CA ASN A 23 0.81 -21.62 -0.99
C ASN A 23 -0.37 -21.35 -0.05
N GLN A 24 -1.51 -22.01 -0.27
CA GLN A 24 -2.68 -21.88 0.60
C GLN A 24 -2.41 -22.43 2.00
N VAL A 25 -1.80 -23.62 2.10
CA VAL A 25 -1.41 -24.20 3.40
C VAL A 25 -0.46 -23.28 4.16
N ARG A 26 0.55 -22.74 3.48
CA ARG A 26 1.51 -21.77 4.04
C ARG A 26 0.83 -20.48 4.51
N SER A 27 -0.11 -19.96 3.72
CA SER A 27 -0.89 -18.77 4.07
C SER A 27 -1.69 -18.96 5.35
N VAL A 28 -2.31 -20.13 5.55
CA VAL A 28 -3.05 -20.44 6.80
C VAL A 28 -2.11 -20.54 8.00
N LEU A 29 -0.94 -21.15 7.84
CA LEU A 29 0.03 -21.33 8.92
C LEU A 29 0.72 -20.02 9.34
N TRP A 30 0.99 -19.12 8.40
CA TRP A 30 1.76 -17.90 8.62
C TRP A 30 0.95 -16.60 8.51
N GLY A 31 -0.37 -16.69 8.35
CA GLY A 31 -1.27 -15.52 8.25
C GLY A 31 -1.01 -14.62 7.04
N GLN A 32 -0.34 -15.12 6.00
CA GLN A 32 -0.06 -14.32 4.80
C GLN A 32 -1.29 -14.21 3.90
N PRO A 33 -1.49 -13.11 3.15
CA PRO A 33 -2.58 -13.03 2.19
C PRO A 33 -2.45 -14.13 1.10
N SER A 34 -3.46 -14.99 0.96
CA SER A 34 -3.51 -16.05 -0.07
C SER A 34 -4.23 -15.66 -1.36
N GLN A 35 -4.84 -14.48 -1.38
CA GLN A 35 -5.68 -14.01 -2.48
C GLN A 35 -5.04 -12.85 -3.21
N LEU A 36 -5.43 -12.70 -4.47
CA LEU A 36 -5.13 -11.50 -5.26
C LEU A 36 -5.80 -10.28 -4.61
N LEU A 37 -5.20 -9.11 -4.81
CA LEU A 37 -5.83 -7.86 -4.40
C LEU A 37 -7.15 -7.66 -5.17
N SER A 38 -8.22 -7.39 -4.42
CA SER A 38 -9.50 -6.98 -4.97
C SER A 38 -9.37 -5.54 -5.48
N TYR A 39 -9.67 -5.32 -6.76
CA TYR A 39 -9.73 -3.95 -7.29
C TYR A 39 -10.83 -3.14 -6.63
N ASP A 40 -11.99 -3.74 -6.34
CA ASP A 40 -13.12 -3.03 -5.76
C ASP A 40 -12.79 -2.54 -4.34
N ASP A 41 -12.10 -3.35 -3.53
CA ASP A 41 -11.64 -2.95 -2.20
C ASP A 41 -10.66 -1.77 -2.29
N VAL A 42 -9.73 -1.83 -3.26
CA VAL A 42 -8.75 -0.76 -3.51
C VAL A 42 -9.46 0.51 -4.00
N LYS A 43 -10.46 0.37 -4.88
CA LYS A 43 -11.24 1.47 -5.42
C LYS A 43 -12.01 2.19 -4.33
N GLU A 44 -12.69 1.45 -3.46
CA GLU A 44 -13.47 1.99 -2.34
C GLU A 44 -12.57 2.67 -1.31
N LYS A 45 -11.53 1.98 -0.84
CA LYS A 45 -10.67 2.49 0.24
C LYS A 45 -9.80 3.66 -0.20
N LEU A 46 -9.24 3.62 -1.40
CA LEU A 46 -8.32 4.66 -1.89
C LEU A 46 -9.01 5.74 -2.72
N ARG A 47 -10.33 5.66 -2.92
CA ARG A 47 -11.13 6.64 -3.68
C ARG A 47 -10.54 6.95 -5.05
N ILE A 48 -10.13 5.90 -5.76
CA ILE A 48 -9.41 6.05 -7.04
C ILE A 48 -10.31 6.67 -8.11
N GLY A 49 -9.70 7.44 -9.01
CA GLY A 49 -10.38 8.03 -10.16
C GLY A 49 -10.80 7.01 -11.21
N GLY A 50 -11.55 7.48 -12.21
CA GLY A 50 -11.96 6.65 -13.35
C GLY A 50 -10.78 6.17 -14.21
N PRO A 51 -10.93 5.03 -14.93
CA PRO A 51 -9.88 4.47 -15.76
C PRO A 51 -9.63 5.30 -17.03
N ILE A 52 -8.38 5.71 -17.25
CA ILE A 52 -7.93 6.44 -18.44
C ILE A 52 -7.10 5.52 -19.33
N TYR A 53 -7.48 5.33 -20.59
CA TYR A 53 -6.74 4.45 -21.50
C TYR A 53 -5.32 4.98 -21.77
N ARG A 54 -4.32 4.10 -21.67
CA ARG A 54 -2.89 4.40 -21.85
C ARG A 54 -2.24 3.64 -23.01
N GLY A 55 -3.03 2.98 -23.86
CA GLY A 55 -2.51 2.19 -24.98
C GLY A 55 -2.04 0.80 -24.57
N VAL A 56 -1.44 0.09 -25.54
CA VAL A 56 -0.75 -1.18 -25.32
C VAL A 56 0.65 -0.90 -24.77
N LYS A 57 1.04 -1.61 -23.71
CA LYS A 57 2.34 -1.50 -23.06
C LYS A 57 2.89 -2.86 -22.69
N THR A 58 4.21 -3.00 -22.74
CA THR A 58 4.94 -4.12 -22.16
C THR A 58 5.14 -3.87 -20.67
N ILE A 59 4.61 -4.74 -19.81
CA ILE A 59 4.62 -4.56 -18.35
C ILE A 59 5.26 -5.76 -17.66
N ARG A 60 5.93 -5.52 -16.53
CA ARG A 60 6.51 -6.61 -15.74
C ARG A 60 5.41 -7.43 -15.08
N VAL A 61 5.51 -8.74 -15.19
CA VAL A 61 4.49 -9.67 -14.70
C VAL A 61 4.39 -9.67 -13.17
N ASP A 62 5.47 -9.31 -12.46
CA ASP A 62 5.50 -9.19 -10.99
C ASP A 62 4.75 -7.95 -10.46
N GLN A 63 4.51 -6.94 -11.29
CA GLN A 63 3.69 -5.77 -10.94
C GLN A 63 2.18 -6.06 -10.99
N ILE A 64 1.77 -7.19 -11.57
CA ILE A 64 0.38 -7.62 -11.60
C ILE A 64 0.05 -8.32 -10.27
N ALA A 65 -0.77 -7.72 -9.42
CA ALA A 65 -1.03 -8.26 -8.07
C ALA A 65 -2.51 -8.39 -7.71
N GLY A 66 -3.39 -7.87 -8.57
CA GLY A 66 -4.81 -7.85 -8.30
C GLY A 66 -5.68 -8.31 -9.47
N SER A 67 -6.97 -8.38 -9.21
CA SER A 67 -7.97 -8.73 -10.21
C SER A 67 -9.24 -7.94 -9.96
N LEU A 68 -9.96 -7.63 -11.05
CA LEU A 68 -11.29 -7.01 -10.96
C LEU A 68 -12.31 -7.96 -10.34
N ASN A 69 -12.46 -9.18 -10.91
CA ASN A 69 -13.57 -10.08 -10.52
C ASN A 69 -13.10 -11.45 -10.04
N ARG A 70 -12.03 -12.00 -10.64
CA ARG A 70 -11.59 -13.40 -10.45
C ARG A 70 -10.51 -13.56 -9.38
N TYR A 71 -10.50 -12.69 -8.37
CA TYR A 71 -9.48 -12.69 -7.31
C TYR A 71 -9.54 -13.93 -6.39
N HIS A 72 -10.69 -14.61 -6.36
CA HIS A 72 -10.91 -15.88 -5.65
C HIS A 72 -10.45 -17.12 -6.40
N GLU A 73 -10.39 -17.07 -7.73
CA GLU A 73 -10.10 -18.23 -8.58
C GLU A 73 -8.61 -18.55 -8.68
N PHE A 74 -7.77 -17.56 -8.39
CA PHE A 74 -6.32 -17.64 -8.41
C PHE A 74 -5.74 -17.30 -7.04
N ASP A 75 -4.57 -17.84 -6.71
CA ASP A 75 -3.83 -17.42 -5.53
C ASP A 75 -3.06 -16.11 -5.76
N ARG A 76 -2.39 -15.62 -4.73
CA ARG A 76 -1.57 -14.40 -4.80
C ARG A 76 -0.45 -14.47 -5.85
N ALA A 77 -0.02 -15.67 -6.23
CA ALA A 77 0.96 -15.89 -7.28
C ALA A 77 0.33 -16.01 -8.69
N PHE A 78 -0.99 -15.79 -8.84
CA PHE A 78 -1.77 -16.06 -10.05
C PHE A 78 -1.82 -17.55 -10.45
N LEU A 79 -1.64 -18.48 -9.51
CA LEU A 79 -1.79 -19.91 -9.80
C LEU A 79 -3.24 -20.36 -9.63
N PRO A 80 -3.74 -21.26 -10.49
CA PRO A 80 -5.13 -21.69 -10.47
C PRO A 80 -5.46 -22.48 -9.20
N LYS A 81 -6.57 -22.12 -8.53
CA LYS A 81 -7.02 -22.79 -7.29
C LYS A 81 -7.93 -23.99 -7.52
N ALA A 82 -8.58 -24.07 -8.69
CA ALA A 82 -9.59 -25.08 -8.99
C ALA A 82 -9.33 -25.78 -10.33
N ASP A 83 -9.67 -27.07 -10.41
CA ASP A 83 -9.45 -27.90 -11.59
C ASP A 83 -10.33 -27.50 -12.79
N GLN A 84 -11.45 -26.82 -12.55
CA GLN A 84 -12.31 -26.29 -13.61
C GLN A 84 -11.56 -25.31 -14.56
N LEU A 85 -10.47 -24.70 -14.08
CA LEU A 85 -9.63 -23.79 -14.87
C LEU A 85 -8.73 -24.51 -15.87
N SER A 86 -8.58 -25.83 -15.73
CA SER A 86 -7.62 -26.67 -16.44
C SER A 86 -7.73 -26.55 -17.96
N SER A 87 -8.93 -26.72 -18.51
CA SER A 87 -9.13 -26.73 -19.97
C SER A 87 -8.67 -25.42 -20.64
N ARG A 88 -9.07 -24.27 -20.09
CA ARG A 88 -8.67 -22.96 -20.66
C ARG A 88 -7.21 -22.65 -20.37
N TRP A 89 -6.70 -22.99 -19.18
CA TRP A 89 -5.29 -22.80 -18.82
C TRP A 89 -4.36 -23.59 -19.75
N GLN A 90 -4.65 -24.87 -19.96
CA GLN A 90 -3.88 -25.76 -20.85
C GLN A 90 -3.90 -25.28 -22.31
N LYS A 91 -5.01 -24.71 -22.80
CA LYS A 91 -5.05 -24.13 -24.15
C LYS A 91 -4.10 -22.94 -24.30
N VAL A 92 -4.03 -22.09 -23.28
CA VAL A 92 -3.12 -20.93 -23.26
C VAL A 92 -1.66 -21.39 -23.16
N ASP A 93 -1.39 -22.36 -22.30
CA ASP A 93 -0.05 -22.95 -22.14
C ASP A 93 0.44 -23.67 -23.41
N ARG A 94 -0.46 -24.36 -24.12
CA ARG A 94 -0.16 -24.91 -25.44
C ARG A 94 0.20 -23.81 -26.44
N ALA A 95 -0.59 -22.75 -26.50
CA ALA A 95 -0.33 -21.63 -27.41
C ALA A 95 1.03 -20.98 -27.16
N PHE A 96 1.50 -20.96 -25.90
CA PHE A 96 2.86 -20.53 -25.55
C PHE A 96 3.93 -21.42 -26.17
N TYR A 97 3.82 -22.75 -26.05
CA TYR A 97 4.77 -23.69 -26.67
C TYR A 97 4.74 -23.68 -28.20
N GLU A 98 3.59 -23.37 -28.79
CA GLU A 98 3.39 -23.28 -30.23
C GLU A 98 3.75 -21.89 -30.80
N ASP A 99 4.26 -20.96 -29.97
CA ASP A 99 4.60 -19.58 -30.33
C ASP A 99 3.45 -18.81 -31.01
N ILE A 100 2.22 -19.16 -30.60
CA ILE A 100 1.01 -18.52 -31.11
C ILE A 100 0.85 -17.18 -30.39
N HIS A 101 0.83 -16.11 -31.18
CA HIS A 101 0.58 -14.77 -30.68
C HIS A 101 -0.84 -14.68 -30.11
N LEU A 102 -0.94 -14.43 -28.81
CA LEU A 102 -2.20 -14.23 -28.10
C LEU A 102 -2.49 -12.73 -27.98
N PRO A 103 -3.78 -12.33 -27.92
CA PRO A 103 -4.13 -10.94 -27.69
C PRO A 103 -3.59 -10.45 -26.34
N PRO A 104 -3.24 -9.15 -26.22
CA PRO A 104 -2.80 -8.54 -24.98
C PRO A 104 -3.75 -8.83 -23.80
N VAL A 105 -3.22 -8.81 -22.58
CA VAL A 105 -4.06 -8.81 -21.38
C VAL A 105 -4.66 -7.43 -21.16
N VAL A 106 -5.80 -7.33 -20.49
CA VAL A 106 -6.41 -6.03 -20.18
C VAL A 106 -6.20 -5.74 -18.70
N LEU A 107 -5.51 -4.65 -18.39
CA LEU A 107 -5.10 -4.32 -17.02
C LEU A 107 -5.58 -2.93 -16.62
N TYR A 108 -6.03 -2.82 -15.38
CA TYR A 108 -6.15 -1.53 -14.69
C TYR A 108 -4.89 -1.27 -13.87
N LYS A 109 -4.37 -0.04 -13.91
CA LYS A 109 -3.20 0.40 -13.15
C LYS A 109 -3.62 1.35 -12.04
N VAL A 110 -3.22 1.07 -10.80
CA VAL A 110 -3.40 1.96 -9.64
C VAL A 110 -2.05 2.09 -8.95
N GLY A 111 -1.48 3.30 -8.91
CA GLY A 111 -0.11 3.48 -8.44
C GLY A 111 0.88 2.65 -9.27
N ASP A 112 1.64 1.78 -8.62
CA ASP A 112 2.58 0.84 -9.25
C ASP A 112 2.04 -0.59 -9.40
N VAL A 113 0.73 -0.79 -9.19
CA VAL A 113 0.09 -2.12 -9.20
C VAL A 113 -0.86 -2.26 -10.38
N TYR A 114 -0.83 -3.44 -11.01
CA TYR A 114 -1.76 -3.81 -12.06
C TYR A 114 -2.80 -4.84 -11.57
N PHE A 115 -4.02 -4.65 -12.05
CA PHE A 115 -5.20 -5.45 -11.76
C PHE A 115 -5.73 -6.04 -13.06
N VAL A 116 -5.86 -7.37 -13.11
CA VAL A 116 -6.33 -8.07 -14.31
C VAL A 116 -7.83 -7.88 -14.48
N VAL A 117 -8.22 -7.31 -15.62
CA VAL A 117 -9.61 -7.23 -16.09
C VAL A 117 -9.91 -8.44 -16.97
N ASP A 118 -9.06 -8.70 -17.95
CA ASP A 118 -9.11 -9.90 -18.80
C ASP A 118 -7.71 -10.50 -18.99
N GLY A 119 -7.66 -11.83 -19.14
CA GLY A 119 -6.43 -12.55 -19.43
C GLY A 119 -5.78 -13.25 -18.24
N HIS A 120 -6.52 -13.57 -17.17
CA HIS A 120 -5.98 -14.24 -15.97
C HIS A 120 -5.18 -15.51 -16.27
N HIS A 121 -5.65 -16.34 -17.20
CA HIS A 121 -4.92 -17.55 -17.61
C HIS A 121 -3.60 -17.21 -18.33
N ARG A 122 -3.57 -16.13 -19.13
CA ARG A 122 -2.35 -15.67 -19.81
C ARG A 122 -1.32 -15.17 -18.81
N VAL A 123 -1.76 -14.39 -17.81
CA VAL A 123 -0.89 -13.96 -16.70
C VAL A 123 -0.37 -15.16 -15.89
N SER A 124 -1.25 -16.12 -15.58
CA SER A 124 -0.92 -17.34 -14.85
C SER A 124 0.15 -18.18 -15.58
N VAL A 125 -0.06 -18.43 -16.87
CA VAL A 125 0.88 -19.17 -17.72
C VAL A 125 2.20 -18.41 -17.86
N ALA A 126 2.17 -17.10 -18.14
CA ALA A 126 3.37 -16.28 -18.24
C ALA A 126 4.23 -16.39 -16.97
N ARG A 127 3.61 -16.36 -15.78
CA ARG A 127 4.34 -16.59 -14.51
C ARG A 127 4.89 -17.99 -14.38
N GLU A 128 4.09 -19.01 -14.69
CA GLU A 128 4.53 -20.41 -14.55
C GLU A 128 5.69 -20.73 -15.50
N GLN A 129 5.73 -20.11 -16.69
CA GLN A 129 6.79 -20.25 -17.68
C GLN A 129 7.98 -19.31 -17.43
N GLY A 130 7.94 -18.48 -16.37
CA GLY A 130 9.05 -17.59 -16.00
C GLY A 130 9.21 -16.37 -16.90
N GLN A 131 8.18 -15.98 -17.65
CA GLN A 131 8.19 -14.80 -18.49
C GLN A 131 8.19 -13.52 -17.63
N GLU A 132 9.16 -12.63 -17.88
CA GLU A 132 9.34 -11.41 -17.08
C GLU A 132 8.35 -10.30 -17.49
N PHE A 133 8.02 -10.21 -18.77
CA PHE A 133 7.19 -9.14 -19.33
C PHE A 133 6.03 -9.66 -20.15
N ILE A 134 4.88 -8.99 -20.11
CA ILE A 134 3.69 -9.33 -20.90
C ILE A 134 3.13 -8.09 -21.60
N GLU A 135 2.56 -8.24 -22.79
CA GLU A 135 1.83 -7.17 -23.47
C GLU A 135 0.44 -6.97 -22.87
N ALA A 136 0.10 -5.72 -22.58
CA ALA A 136 -1.15 -5.36 -21.94
C ALA A 136 -1.77 -4.08 -22.50
N GLU A 137 -3.08 -4.08 -22.72
CA GLU A 137 -3.87 -2.86 -22.80
C GLU A 137 -4.06 -2.29 -21.39
N VAL A 138 -3.52 -1.10 -21.14
CA VAL A 138 -3.52 -0.49 -19.81
C VAL A 138 -4.55 0.62 -19.72
N ARG A 139 -5.38 0.60 -18.67
CA ARG A 139 -6.16 1.76 -18.22
C ARG A 139 -5.69 2.20 -16.84
N GLU A 140 -5.27 3.44 -16.69
CA GLU A 140 -4.73 3.96 -15.45
C GLU A 140 -5.79 4.73 -14.65
N CYS A 141 -5.92 4.38 -13.38
CA CYS A 141 -6.79 5.05 -12.43
C CYS A 141 -5.93 5.94 -11.51
N ALA A 142 -6.27 7.22 -11.42
CA ALA A 142 -5.55 8.15 -10.56
C ALA A 142 -5.77 7.81 -9.07
N THR A 143 -4.71 7.93 -8.27
CA THR A 143 -4.74 7.78 -6.81
C THR A 143 -3.83 8.82 -6.17
N ARG A 144 -4.21 9.36 -5.01
CA ARG A 144 -3.37 10.28 -4.23
C ARG A 144 -2.26 9.57 -3.45
N VAL A 145 -2.44 8.27 -3.21
CA VAL A 145 -1.48 7.44 -2.48
C VAL A 145 -0.99 6.33 -3.39
N ASN A 146 0.33 6.11 -3.40
CA ASN A 146 0.91 5.02 -4.15
C ASN A 146 0.75 3.69 -3.40
N ILE A 147 0.53 2.61 -4.16
CA ILE A 147 0.46 1.24 -3.64
C ILE A 147 1.47 0.36 -4.35
N SER A 148 1.94 -0.68 -3.64
CA SER A 148 2.87 -1.68 -4.18
C SER A 148 2.19 -3.05 -4.33
N PRO A 149 2.71 -3.93 -5.19
CA PRO A 149 2.18 -5.29 -5.39
C PRO A 149 2.08 -6.11 -4.10
N ASN A 150 2.91 -5.78 -3.11
CA ASN A 150 3.00 -6.50 -1.85
C ASN A 150 2.12 -5.92 -0.74
N VAL A 151 1.31 -4.90 -1.04
CA VAL A 151 0.38 -4.29 -0.06
C VAL A 151 -0.49 -5.36 0.59
N LYS A 152 -0.67 -5.25 1.90
CA LYS A 152 -1.54 -6.11 2.70
C LYS A 152 -2.91 -5.44 2.92
N PRO A 153 -3.95 -6.21 3.26
CA PRO A 153 -5.26 -5.64 3.59
C PRO A 153 -5.23 -4.61 4.74
N GLU A 154 -4.39 -4.82 5.75
CA GLU A 154 -4.17 -3.89 6.86
C GLU A 154 -3.58 -2.55 6.40
N ASP A 155 -2.66 -2.58 5.43
CA ASP A 155 -2.07 -1.38 4.85
C ASP A 155 -3.11 -0.56 4.08
N LEU A 156 -4.09 -1.22 3.43
CA LEU A 156 -5.15 -0.52 2.69
C LEU A 156 -6.03 0.33 3.60
N GLU A 157 -6.23 -0.07 4.86
CA GLU A 157 -7.02 0.70 5.82
C GLU A 157 -6.29 2.01 6.19
N ILE A 158 -5.00 1.90 6.50
CA ILE A 158 -4.13 3.05 6.81
C ILE A 158 -4.00 3.97 5.60
N LEU A 159 -3.83 3.40 4.40
CA LEU A 159 -3.77 4.17 3.15
C LEU A 159 -5.11 4.87 2.85
N GLY A 160 -6.25 4.24 3.14
CA GLY A 160 -7.56 4.87 3.03
C GLY A 160 -7.71 6.04 4.02
N SER A 161 -7.22 5.89 5.26
CA SER A 161 -7.16 7.01 6.22
C SER A 161 -6.24 8.13 5.73
N LYS A 162 -5.09 7.80 5.14
CA LYS A 162 -4.20 8.78 4.49
C LYS A 162 -4.89 9.54 3.36
N VAL A 163 -5.67 8.87 2.51
CA VAL A 163 -6.42 9.54 1.43
C VAL A 163 -7.39 10.57 2.01
N ARG A 164 -8.17 10.20 3.04
CA ARG A 164 -9.07 11.15 3.72
C ARG A 164 -8.33 12.32 4.36
N PHE A 165 -7.19 12.04 4.98
CA PHE A 165 -6.31 13.07 5.53
C PHE A 165 -5.84 14.06 4.45
N LEU A 166 -5.38 13.58 3.29
CA LEU A 166 -4.95 14.44 2.18
C LEU A 166 -6.12 15.20 1.54
N GLU A 167 -7.29 14.58 1.40
CA GLU A 167 -8.49 15.26 0.92
C GLU A 167 -8.89 16.42 1.83
N ARG A 168 -8.76 16.23 3.15
CA ARG A 168 -9.13 17.26 4.13
C ARG A 168 -8.08 18.36 4.25
N THR A 169 -6.81 17.98 4.34
CA THR A 169 -5.72 18.92 4.64
C THR A 169 -5.12 19.56 3.40
N ARG A 170 -5.27 18.91 2.24
CA ARG A 170 -4.55 19.26 1.00
C ARG A 170 -3.04 19.36 1.19
N LEU A 171 -2.48 18.61 2.14
CA LEU A 171 -1.06 18.70 2.47
C LEU A 171 -0.18 18.38 1.25
N ASP A 172 -0.63 17.48 0.39
CA ASP A 172 0.00 17.13 -0.89
C ASP A 172 0.06 18.29 -1.90
N ASP A 173 -0.89 19.24 -1.83
CA ASP A 173 -0.86 20.47 -2.64
C ASP A 173 -0.01 21.57 -1.96
N ILE A 174 -0.17 21.72 -0.63
CA ILE A 174 0.39 22.84 0.14
C ILE A 174 1.90 22.63 0.42
N ARG A 175 2.31 21.39 0.64
CA ARG A 175 3.70 20.95 0.87
C ARG A 175 3.98 19.68 0.04
N PRO A 176 4.23 19.80 -1.27
CA PRO A 176 4.42 18.64 -2.16
C PRO A 176 5.54 17.67 -1.74
N GLU A 177 6.52 18.17 -0.98
CA GLU A 177 7.62 17.40 -0.40
C GLU A 177 7.24 16.60 0.86
N ALA A 178 6.04 16.83 1.42
CA ALA A 178 5.57 16.14 2.61
C ALA A 178 5.32 14.65 2.35
N ASN A 179 6.15 13.79 2.95
CA ASN A 179 6.01 12.34 2.85
C ASN A 179 5.74 11.71 4.22
N ILE A 180 4.52 11.93 4.74
CA ILE A 180 4.10 11.34 6.01
C ILE A 180 3.71 9.87 5.78
N LYS A 181 4.38 8.98 6.50
CA LYS A 181 4.07 7.56 6.59
C LYS A 181 3.75 7.22 8.04
N LEU A 182 2.75 6.36 8.23
CA LEU A 182 2.30 5.87 9.53
C LEU A 182 2.00 4.38 9.40
N THR A 183 2.21 3.65 10.49
CA THR A 183 1.79 2.24 10.65
C THR A 183 0.69 2.08 11.70
N ILE A 184 0.30 3.17 12.36
CA ILE A 184 -0.74 3.21 13.38
C ILE A 184 -2.13 3.37 12.70
N PRO A 185 -3.12 2.48 12.96
CA PRO A 185 -4.42 2.50 12.29
C PRO A 185 -5.20 3.82 12.35
N ASP A 186 -5.18 4.52 13.49
CA ASP A 186 -5.88 5.79 13.72
C ASP A 186 -4.96 7.02 13.62
N GLY A 187 -3.71 6.82 13.19
CA GLY A 187 -2.68 7.87 13.29
C GLY A 187 -2.99 9.12 12.45
N PHE A 188 -3.58 8.96 11.27
CA PHE A 188 -3.97 10.11 10.42
C PHE A 188 -5.18 10.87 10.99
N ASP A 189 -6.14 10.17 11.60
CA ASP A 189 -7.29 10.81 12.24
C ASP A 189 -6.82 11.63 13.46
N ARG A 190 -5.91 11.07 14.26
CA ARG A 190 -5.26 11.79 15.37
C ARG A 190 -4.41 12.97 14.90
N MET A 191 -3.76 12.89 13.73
CA MET A 191 -3.08 14.05 13.14
C MET A 191 -4.05 15.18 12.77
N LEU A 192 -5.25 14.88 12.28
CA LEU A 192 -6.28 15.91 12.04
C LEU A 192 -6.67 16.62 13.34
N GLU A 193 -6.83 15.87 14.43
CA GLU A 193 -7.10 16.44 15.76
C GLU A 193 -5.95 17.35 16.21
N HIS A 194 -4.69 16.92 16.05
CA HIS A 194 -3.53 17.75 16.35
C HIS A 194 -3.51 19.06 15.54
N ILE A 195 -3.82 19.00 14.24
CA ILE A 195 -3.92 20.19 13.37
C ILE A 195 -5.05 21.11 13.85
N ALA A 196 -6.20 20.55 14.23
CA ALA A 196 -7.34 21.32 14.71
C ALA A 196 -7.04 22.05 16.03
N VAL A 197 -6.42 21.36 16.99
CA VAL A 197 -5.97 21.95 18.26
C VAL A 197 -4.91 23.02 18.01
N HIS A 198 -3.94 22.75 17.12
CA HIS A 198 -2.92 23.72 16.73
C HIS A 198 -3.54 24.99 16.11
N ARG A 199 -4.50 24.83 15.19
CA ARG A 199 -5.26 25.93 14.58
C ARG A 199 -5.97 26.78 15.63
N TYR A 200 -6.59 26.14 16.62
CA TYR A 200 -7.30 26.84 17.70
C TYR A 200 -6.35 27.76 18.49
N PHE A 201 -5.20 27.23 18.94
CA PHE A 201 -4.22 28.04 19.68
C PHE A 201 -3.60 29.14 18.81
N MET A 202 -3.32 28.87 17.53
CA MET A 202 -2.88 29.92 16.60
C MET A 202 -3.86 31.09 16.54
N GLY A 203 -5.18 30.81 16.55
CA GLY A 203 -6.19 31.86 16.50
C GLY A 203 -6.20 32.74 17.76
N ILE A 204 -5.98 32.13 18.94
CA ILE A 204 -5.81 32.86 20.19
C ILE A 204 -4.55 33.74 20.14
N ASP A 205 -3.42 33.15 19.75
CA ASP A 205 -2.13 33.84 19.75
C ASP A 205 -2.08 35.01 18.75
N TYR A 206 -2.68 34.84 17.58
CA TYR A 206 -2.71 35.86 16.52
C TYR A 206 -3.91 36.79 16.59
N LEU A 207 -4.84 36.55 17.52
CA LEU A 207 -6.07 37.33 17.70
C LEU A 207 -6.88 37.49 16.41
N ARG A 208 -6.92 36.43 15.59
CA ARG A 208 -7.68 36.40 14.33
C ARG A 208 -8.07 34.98 13.94
N ASP A 209 -8.99 34.88 12.99
CA ASP A 209 -9.29 33.61 12.36
C ASP A 209 -8.12 33.11 11.50
N ILE A 210 -7.86 31.81 11.62
CA ILE A 210 -6.82 31.10 10.86
C ILE A 210 -7.52 30.19 9.87
N SER A 211 -7.10 30.22 8.60
CA SER A 211 -7.62 29.29 7.59
C SER A 211 -7.11 27.87 7.82
N GLU A 212 -7.80 26.86 7.29
CA GLU A 212 -7.34 25.47 7.42
C GLU A 212 -6.00 25.24 6.71
N GLU A 213 -5.84 25.80 5.50
CA GLU A 213 -4.60 25.70 4.72
C GLU A 213 -3.42 26.35 5.46
N GLU A 214 -3.63 27.51 6.08
CA GLU A 214 -2.61 28.17 6.90
C GLU A 214 -2.22 27.32 8.11
N ALA A 215 -3.20 26.75 8.81
CA ALA A 215 -2.95 25.92 9.97
C ALA A 215 -2.20 24.62 9.62
N VAL A 216 -2.57 23.96 8.50
CA VAL A 216 -1.89 22.76 8.00
C VAL A 216 -0.42 23.09 7.65
N ALA A 217 -0.19 24.17 6.90
CA ALA A 217 1.15 24.62 6.53
C ALA A 217 2.00 24.92 7.77
N HIS A 218 1.46 25.71 8.70
CA HIS A 218 2.16 26.08 9.92
C HIS A 218 2.41 24.87 10.82
N TRP A 219 1.44 23.97 10.98
CA TRP A 219 1.62 22.74 11.74
C TRP A 219 2.76 21.88 11.16
N PHE A 220 2.77 21.69 9.83
CA PHE A 220 3.81 20.91 9.18
C PHE A 220 5.20 21.51 9.42
N ASP A 221 5.34 22.82 9.20
CA ASP A 221 6.63 23.51 9.28
C ASP A 221 7.13 23.74 10.71
N LYS A 222 6.23 23.99 11.67
CA LYS A 222 6.58 24.43 13.03
C LYS A 222 6.34 23.39 14.12
N VAL A 223 5.62 22.32 13.83
CA VAL A 223 5.33 21.24 14.79
C VAL A 223 5.88 19.91 14.30
N TYR A 224 5.42 19.43 13.14
CA TYR A 224 5.80 18.13 12.61
C TYR A 224 7.30 18.08 12.27
N MET A 225 7.78 18.94 11.38
CA MET A 225 9.16 18.92 10.89
C MET A 225 10.21 19.11 12.01
N PRO A 226 10.06 20.02 12.98
CA PRO A 226 11.02 20.13 14.08
C PRO A 226 11.14 18.88 14.94
N ILE A 227 10.06 18.10 15.12
CA ILE A 227 10.11 16.80 15.79
C ILE A 227 10.84 15.78 14.89
N ILE A 228 10.49 15.72 13.61
CA ILE A 228 11.12 14.80 12.65
C ILE A 228 12.63 15.05 12.53
N GLU A 229 13.08 16.30 12.50
CA GLU A 229 14.51 16.61 12.46
C GLU A 229 15.27 16.08 13.68
N VAL A 230 14.67 16.11 14.86
CA VAL A 230 15.27 15.54 16.07
C VAL A 230 15.33 14.01 15.98
N ILE A 231 14.26 13.37 15.49
CA ILE A 231 14.21 11.91 15.28
C ILE A 231 15.26 11.45 14.27
N ARG A 232 15.42 12.19 13.15
CA ARG A 232 16.46 11.91 12.14
C ARG A 232 17.86 12.03 12.71
N ARG A 233 18.15 13.12 13.42
CA ARG A 233 19.48 13.38 14.00
C ARG A 233 19.85 12.38 15.10
N SER A 234 18.88 11.84 15.82
CA SER A 234 19.14 10.85 16.87
C SER A 234 19.41 9.44 16.34
N ASN A 235 19.07 9.15 15.08
CA ASN A 235 19.10 7.80 14.50
C ASN A 235 18.27 6.75 15.28
N ILE A 236 17.30 7.18 16.10
CA ILE A 236 16.51 6.27 16.96
C ILE A 236 15.75 5.20 16.16
N LEU A 237 15.39 5.50 14.91
CA LEU A 237 14.72 4.53 14.03
C LEU A 237 15.53 3.25 13.75
N LYS A 238 16.86 3.26 13.95
CA LYS A 238 17.67 2.03 13.83
C LYS A 238 17.26 0.96 14.83
N ASP A 239 16.73 1.35 15.98
CA ASP A 239 16.27 0.45 17.04
C ASP A 239 14.83 -0.03 16.80
N PHE A 240 14.11 0.55 15.83
CA PHE A 240 12.71 0.28 15.53
C PHE A 240 12.48 0.12 14.01
N PRO A 241 12.96 -0.99 13.41
CA PRO A 241 12.93 -1.18 11.95
C PRO A 241 11.51 -1.20 11.35
N ASP A 242 10.50 -1.57 12.14
CA ASP A 242 9.09 -1.64 11.72
C ASP A 242 8.30 -0.35 12.06
N LYS A 243 8.99 0.76 12.32
CA LYS A 243 8.38 2.04 12.67
C LYS A 243 8.86 3.16 11.76
N THR A 244 8.00 4.14 11.57
CA THR A 244 8.25 5.30 10.72
C THR A 244 8.52 6.55 11.55
N GLU A 245 9.04 7.59 10.89
CA GLU A 245 9.17 8.93 11.48
C GLU A 245 7.83 9.47 11.98
N GLY A 246 6.74 9.20 11.25
CA GLY A 246 5.39 9.56 11.67
C GLY A 246 4.96 8.85 12.95
N ASP A 247 5.27 7.56 13.09
CA ASP A 247 4.94 6.80 14.30
C ASP A 247 5.68 7.37 15.52
N MET A 248 6.96 7.69 15.35
CA MET A 248 7.78 8.33 16.38
C MET A 248 7.25 9.72 16.75
N TYR A 249 6.77 10.50 15.77
CA TYR A 249 6.10 11.77 16.03
C TYR A 249 4.87 11.58 16.92
N MET A 250 4.02 10.59 16.64
CA MET A 250 2.84 10.30 17.46
C MET A 250 3.24 9.91 18.89
N TRP A 251 4.28 9.07 19.05
CA TRP A 251 4.78 8.67 20.36
C TRP A 251 5.36 9.82 21.18
N VAL A 252 6.05 10.77 20.54
CA VAL A 252 6.52 11.99 21.22
C VAL A 252 5.35 12.78 21.81
N LEU A 253 4.26 12.94 21.04
CA LEU A 253 3.08 13.66 21.49
C LEU A 253 2.33 12.91 22.60
N ASP A 254 2.17 11.59 22.47
CA ASP A 254 1.57 10.75 23.51
C ASP A 254 2.35 10.82 24.83
N HIS A 255 3.68 10.75 24.74
CA HIS A 255 4.53 10.87 25.91
C HIS A 255 4.41 12.25 26.54
N GLN A 256 4.37 13.31 25.73
CA GLN A 256 4.21 14.67 26.24
C GLN A 256 2.85 14.87 26.93
N HIS A 257 1.78 14.36 26.33
CA HIS A 257 0.44 14.40 26.92
C HIS A 257 0.39 13.61 28.23
N TYR A 258 0.95 12.40 28.27
CA TYR A 258 1.08 11.60 29.49
C TYR A 258 1.83 12.34 30.62
N LEU A 259 2.94 13.03 30.31
CA LEU A 259 3.69 13.81 31.29
C LEU A 259 2.86 14.98 31.83
N ALA A 260 2.07 15.63 30.98
CA ALA A 260 1.18 16.71 31.41
C ALA A 260 0.08 16.20 32.32
N GLU A 261 -0.64 15.15 31.92
CA GLU A 261 -1.78 14.63 32.69
C GLU A 261 -1.37 13.93 33.99
N LYS A 262 -0.35 13.05 33.94
CA LYS A 262 0.00 12.18 35.08
C LYS A 262 1.05 12.76 35.99
N LYS A 263 1.87 13.70 35.50
CA LYS A 263 2.97 14.29 36.26
C LYS A 263 2.87 15.80 36.41
N GLY A 264 1.83 16.44 35.86
CA GLY A 264 1.63 17.88 35.94
C GLY A 264 2.73 18.69 35.25
N GLU A 265 3.50 18.09 34.35
CA GLU A 265 4.57 18.80 33.65
C GLU A 265 3.99 19.71 32.56
N PRO A 266 4.50 20.94 32.36
CA PRO A 266 4.02 21.79 31.28
C PRO A 266 4.35 21.20 29.90
N LEU A 267 3.48 21.50 28.93
CA LEU A 267 3.73 21.21 27.52
C LEU A 267 5.00 21.95 27.06
N ARG A 268 5.83 21.27 26.27
CA ARG A 268 7.10 21.79 25.76
C ARG A 268 7.00 22.13 24.26
N PRO A 269 7.87 23.01 23.77
CA PRO A 269 8.06 23.19 22.34
C PRO A 269 8.37 21.85 21.64
N PRO A 270 7.92 21.66 20.39
CA PRO A 270 8.01 20.37 19.68
C PRO A 270 9.41 19.74 19.68
N HIS A 271 10.44 20.52 19.37
CA HIS A 271 11.83 20.04 19.32
C HIS A 271 12.38 19.62 20.70
N GLU A 272 11.96 20.28 21.78
CA GLU A 272 12.38 19.92 23.14
C GLU A 272 11.68 18.65 23.63
N ALA A 273 10.39 18.52 23.31
CA ALA A 273 9.62 17.32 23.59
C ALA A 273 10.26 16.09 22.94
N ALA A 274 10.61 16.18 21.66
CA ALA A 274 11.31 15.11 20.94
C ALA A 274 12.69 14.81 21.56
N ARG A 275 13.49 15.82 21.88
CA ARG A 275 14.81 15.62 22.53
C ARG A 275 14.68 14.93 23.88
N LYS A 276 13.67 15.31 24.67
CA LYS A 276 13.40 14.70 25.97
C LYS A 276 12.95 13.25 25.84
N PHE A 277 12.07 12.96 24.88
CA PHE A 277 11.62 11.62 24.56
C PHE A 277 12.80 10.71 24.18
N VAL A 278 13.60 11.13 23.20
CA VAL A 278 14.78 10.39 22.74
C VAL A 278 15.81 10.17 23.86
N LYS A 279 16.00 11.15 24.76
CA LYS A 279 16.96 11.02 25.89
C LYS A 279 16.51 10.06 27.00
N LYS A 280 15.20 9.77 27.14
CA LYS A 280 14.65 8.99 28.27
C LYS A 280 14.37 7.52 27.94
N GLU A 281 14.34 7.12 26.66
CA GLU A 281 13.87 5.80 26.24
C GLU A 281 14.75 5.17 25.16
N PRO A 282 15.16 3.90 25.35
CA PRO A 282 15.10 2.95 24.24
C PRO A 282 14.37 1.63 24.55
N LYS A 283 13.63 1.45 25.67
CA LYS A 283 13.13 0.11 26.06
C LYS A 283 11.78 -0.02 26.81
N LYS A 284 11.02 1.04 27.09
CA LYS A 284 9.89 0.96 28.04
C LYS A 284 8.50 1.10 27.44
N TYR A 285 8.39 1.30 26.12
CA TYR A 285 7.10 1.49 25.44
C TYR A 285 6.88 0.57 24.23
N VAL A 286 7.61 -0.56 24.13
CA VAL A 286 7.32 -1.66 23.19
C VAL A 286 6.47 -2.72 23.89
#